data_AF-B9S449-F1
#
_entry.id   AF-B9S449-F1
#
_cell.length_a   1.000
_cell.length_b   1.000
_cell.length_c   1.000
_cell.angle_alpha   90.00
_cell.angle_beta   90.00
_cell.angle_gamma   90.00
#
_symmetry.space_group_name_H-M   'P 1'
#
loop_
_entity.id
_entity.type
_entity.pdbx_description
1 polymer ?
#
loop_
_entity_poly.entity_id
_entity_poly.type
_entity_poly.pdbx_seq_one_letter_code
_entity_poly.pdbx_strand_id
1 'polypeptide(L)'
;MATPEVLQLIEEGIVTSPMLDHPKAETAKSRGLSIEKKIEFLESLTAKVSNRRSRRWINDRLLMELVPRLNADEIRGLFAPPPWGDDVPPSAFSMTNVGEWEYFRNIDMDKQAHIIDGLSNSTTKRRGRIDEDKVAVLNAWRRIDCRTREALRRSFLTDLIDGYETCIRAFIQESEDEDVLALQVQDPFHRLLLHGVCEVDAFTNSAFKGNPAAVCLLEDERDDKWLQSVAAEFNISETCYLTRISHHSDTVPSNPRFRLRWFTPVAEVKLCGHATLAASHTIFSNGLVNSDIIEFDTLSGILTAKKVSEISKTDVSSIQNGEANELFLIELNFPTVLSTEFNSVDLAPISKALNGASIIDIRRTTTADDLFVVLPSAKAVSELQPQFDDILKCPGRGIIVSGVAPPESGFDFYSRFFCPKYGINEDPVCGSAHCALAPYWGKKLGKCDFMAYQASPRSGILDIHLDEQNQRVLLRGKAVTVMEGSLLV
;
A
#
# COMPACT_ATOMS: atom_id res chain seq x y z
N MET A 1 -14.84 16.63 15.97
CA MET A 1 -15.38 15.47 16.73
C MET A 1 -16.89 15.63 16.81
N ALA A 2 -17.66 14.53 16.76
CA ALA A 2 -19.10 14.56 17.07
C ALA A 2 -19.29 14.91 18.55
N THR A 3 -20.44 15.49 18.92
CA THR A 3 -20.72 15.76 20.34
C THR A 3 -20.89 14.43 21.09
N PRO A 4 -20.47 14.34 22.36
CA PRO A 4 -20.61 13.11 23.17
C PRO A 4 -22.05 12.57 23.19
N GLU A 5 -23.05 13.45 23.12
CA GLU A 5 -24.47 13.11 23.05
C GLU A 5 -24.84 12.36 21.75
N VAL A 6 -24.21 12.70 20.63
CA VAL A 6 -24.41 11.99 19.35
C VAL A 6 -23.78 10.61 19.41
N LEU A 7 -22.61 10.47 20.04
CA LEU A 7 -21.95 9.16 20.22
C LEU A 7 -22.74 8.23 21.16
N GLN A 8 -23.35 8.79 22.21
CA GLN A 8 -24.18 8.02 23.16
C GLN A 8 -25.52 7.57 22.53
N LEU A 9 -26.18 8.42 21.74
CA LEU A 9 -27.35 8.03 20.92
C LEU A 9 -27.02 6.95 19.88
N ILE A 10 -25.77 6.92 19.40
CA ILE A 10 -25.26 5.93 18.45
C ILE A 10 -25.02 4.58 19.13
N GLU A 11 -24.46 4.55 20.35
CA GLU A 11 -24.31 3.31 21.13
C GLU A 11 -25.67 2.72 21.54
N GLU A 12 -26.60 3.55 22.01
CA GLU A 12 -27.93 3.08 22.44
C GLU A 12 -28.81 2.56 21.29
N GLY A 13 -28.71 3.16 20.09
CA GLY A 13 -29.48 2.73 18.91
C GLY A 13 -28.94 1.48 18.19
N ILE A 14 -27.64 1.19 18.32
CA ILE A 14 -26.98 0.04 17.67
C ILE A 14 -27.02 -1.21 18.57
N VAL A 15 -27.00 -1.06 19.90
CA VAL A 15 -27.00 -2.19 20.85
C VAL A 15 -28.36 -2.90 20.96
N THR A 16 -29.48 -2.28 20.54
CA THR A 16 -30.81 -2.90 20.60
C THR A 16 -31.14 -3.86 19.45
N SER A 17 -30.22 -4.18 18.54
CA SER A 17 -30.41 -5.26 17.55
C SER A 17 -29.09 -6.01 17.34
N PRO A 18 -28.99 -7.28 17.75
CA PRO A 18 -27.69 -7.96 17.87
C PRO A 18 -26.98 -8.05 16.53
N MET A 19 -25.70 -7.66 16.50
CA MET A 19 -24.82 -7.76 15.33
C MET A 19 -24.21 -9.16 15.12
N LEU A 20 -24.51 -10.18 15.94
CA LEU A 20 -23.76 -11.46 15.89
C LEU A 20 -24.56 -12.76 16.05
N ASP A 21 -25.89 -12.73 16.12
CA ASP A 21 -26.67 -13.97 16.12
C ASP A 21 -27.42 -14.13 14.80
N HIS A 22 -27.30 -15.30 14.17
CA HIS A 22 -28.29 -15.79 13.21
C HIS A 22 -29.63 -15.95 13.96
N PRO A 23 -30.68 -15.16 13.67
CA PRO A 23 -32.00 -15.54 14.11
C PRO A 23 -32.48 -16.59 13.10
N LYS A 24 -32.60 -17.83 13.55
CA LYS A 24 -33.47 -18.79 12.87
C LYS A 24 -34.87 -18.14 12.76
N ALA A 25 -35.34 -17.99 11.53
CA ALA A 25 -36.67 -17.53 11.14
C ALA A 25 -36.97 -16.02 11.30
N GLU A 26 -36.32 -15.18 10.49
CA GLU A 26 -36.98 -13.95 9.99
C GLU A 26 -37.53 -14.21 8.58
N THR A 27 -38.84 -14.00 8.38
CA THR A 27 -39.46 -14.09 7.06
C THR A 27 -39.03 -12.92 6.17
N ALA A 28 -38.80 -13.12 4.87
CA ALA A 28 -38.26 -12.13 3.93
C ALA A 28 -38.87 -10.71 4.05
N LYS A 29 -40.18 -10.61 4.34
CA LYS A 29 -40.93 -9.35 4.57
C LYS A 29 -40.47 -8.48 5.76
N SER A 30 -39.73 -9.01 6.74
CA SER A 30 -39.26 -8.22 7.89
C SER A 30 -37.95 -7.49 7.61
N ARG A 31 -37.25 -7.85 6.53
CA ARG A 31 -35.88 -7.40 6.25
C ARG A 31 -35.82 -6.05 5.54
N GLY A 32 -36.64 -5.80 4.52
CA GLY A 32 -36.64 -4.51 3.83
C GLY A 32 -37.16 -3.38 4.72
N LEU A 33 -38.19 -3.64 5.53
CA LEU A 33 -38.68 -2.69 6.55
C LEU A 33 -37.63 -2.37 7.63
N SER A 34 -36.75 -3.32 7.95
CA SER A 34 -35.62 -3.11 8.89
C SER A 34 -34.53 -2.24 8.26
N ILE A 35 -34.22 -2.45 6.97
CA ILE A 35 -33.27 -1.63 6.21
C ILE A 35 -33.79 -0.19 6.06
N GLU A 36 -35.07 0.02 5.74
CA GLU A 36 -35.65 1.37 5.66
C GLU A 36 -35.54 2.12 6.99
N LYS A 37 -35.90 1.48 8.11
CA LYS A 37 -35.80 2.12 9.44
C LYS A 37 -34.37 2.50 9.80
N LYS A 38 -33.38 1.68 9.42
CA LYS A 38 -31.96 1.99 9.61
C LYS A 38 -31.50 3.14 8.72
N ILE A 39 -31.95 3.19 7.47
CA ILE A 39 -31.63 4.27 6.54
C ILE A 39 -32.26 5.58 7.02
N GLU A 40 -33.52 5.58 7.45
CA GLU A 40 -34.18 6.75 8.04
C GLU A 40 -33.46 7.25 9.31
N PHE A 41 -33.00 6.33 10.16
CA PHE A 41 -32.21 6.68 11.33
C PHE A 41 -30.86 7.33 10.94
N LEU A 42 -30.12 6.74 10.00
CA LEU A 42 -28.84 7.27 9.52
C LEU A 42 -29.01 8.62 8.82
N GLU A 43 -30.06 8.80 8.01
CA GLU A 43 -30.42 10.07 7.37
C GLU A 43 -30.75 11.16 8.42
N SER A 44 -31.42 10.79 9.52
CA SER A 44 -31.72 11.72 10.63
C SER A 44 -30.45 12.24 11.33
N LEU A 45 -29.34 11.51 11.23
CA LEU A 45 -28.03 11.90 11.77
C LEU A 45 -27.28 12.83 10.81
N THR A 46 -27.49 12.72 9.50
CA THR A 46 -26.81 13.54 8.47
C THR A 46 -27.06 15.04 8.68
N ALA A 47 -28.26 15.43 9.11
CA ALA A 47 -28.61 16.82 9.41
C ALA A 47 -27.96 17.35 10.72
N LYS A 48 -27.56 16.44 11.62
CA LYS A 48 -26.95 16.77 12.92
C LYS A 48 -25.42 16.76 12.87
N VAL A 49 -24.84 16.42 11.72
CA VAL A 49 -23.41 16.20 11.56
C VAL A 49 -22.83 17.20 10.55
N SER A 50 -22.00 18.11 11.06
CA SER A 50 -21.38 19.20 10.28
C SER A 50 -19.97 18.90 9.80
N ASN A 51 -19.27 17.94 10.41
CA ASN A 51 -17.88 17.62 10.07
C ASN A 51 -17.78 16.57 8.95
N ARG A 52 -16.90 16.84 7.98
CA ARG A 52 -16.61 16.00 6.80
C ARG A 52 -16.33 14.53 7.13
N ARG A 53 -15.62 14.23 8.22
CA ARG A 53 -15.25 12.85 8.62
C ARG A 53 -16.47 12.03 9.07
N SER A 54 -17.33 12.62 9.88
CA SER A 54 -18.55 11.98 10.36
C SER A 54 -19.60 11.86 9.24
N ARG A 55 -19.63 12.81 8.29
CA ARG A 55 -20.42 12.65 7.05
C ARG A 55 -19.93 11.49 6.18
N ARG A 56 -18.61 11.34 6.03
CA ARG A 56 -18.01 10.21 5.30
C ARG A 56 -18.37 8.87 5.94
N TRP A 57 -18.23 8.75 7.26
CA TRP A 57 -18.63 7.54 7.99
C TRP A 57 -20.13 7.20 7.87
N ILE A 58 -21.03 8.20 7.95
CA ILE A 58 -22.47 7.99 7.72
C ILE A 58 -22.72 7.50 6.29
N ASN A 59 -22.03 8.07 5.30
CA ASN A 59 -22.12 7.64 3.91
C ASN A 59 -21.61 6.19 3.74
N ASP A 60 -20.48 5.84 4.36
CA ASP A 60 -19.92 4.48 4.30
C ASP A 60 -20.86 3.46 4.96
N ARG A 61 -21.52 3.83 6.06
CA ARG A 61 -22.48 2.96 6.74
C ARG A 61 -23.81 2.82 5.98
N LEU A 62 -24.29 3.90 5.37
CA LEU A 62 -25.41 3.85 4.43
C LEU A 62 -25.08 2.90 3.27
N LEU A 63 -23.87 3.01 2.70
CA LEU A 63 -23.41 2.11 1.64
C LEU A 63 -23.38 0.64 2.09
N MET A 64 -22.92 0.34 3.30
CA MET A 64 -22.93 -1.04 3.83
C MET A 64 -24.35 -1.61 4.04
N GLU A 65 -25.30 -0.79 4.48
CA GLU A 65 -26.71 -1.23 4.68
C GLU A 65 -27.47 -1.31 3.34
N LEU A 66 -26.99 -0.61 2.29
CA LEU A 66 -27.57 -0.59 0.94
C LEU A 66 -27.07 -1.71 0.02
N VAL A 67 -25.92 -2.33 0.33
CA VAL A 67 -25.41 -3.48 -0.43
C VAL A 67 -26.14 -4.74 0.06
N PRO A 68 -27.07 -5.31 -0.72
CA PRO A 68 -27.69 -6.56 -0.32
C PRO A 68 -26.65 -7.66 -0.52
N ARG A 69 -26.58 -8.62 0.42
CA ARG A 69 -26.11 -9.96 0.06
C ARG A 69 -27.18 -10.57 -0.84
N LEU A 70 -27.08 -10.27 -2.13
CA LEU A 70 -27.98 -10.78 -3.18
C LEU A 70 -27.82 -12.30 -3.24
N ASN A 71 -28.95 -13.00 -3.37
CA ASN A 71 -28.90 -14.44 -3.60
C ASN A 71 -28.70 -14.75 -5.10
N ALA A 72 -28.40 -16.01 -5.42
CA ALA A 72 -28.05 -16.44 -6.77
C ALA A 72 -29.14 -16.12 -7.81
N ASP A 73 -30.42 -16.19 -7.43
CA ASP A 73 -31.54 -15.91 -8.33
C ASP A 73 -31.72 -14.41 -8.61
N GLU A 74 -31.45 -13.55 -7.63
CA GLU A 74 -31.45 -12.09 -7.79
C GLU A 74 -30.29 -11.61 -8.68
N ILE A 75 -29.14 -12.28 -8.58
CA ILE A 75 -27.98 -12.03 -9.44
C ILE A 75 -28.29 -12.47 -10.88
N ARG A 76 -28.90 -13.64 -11.09
CA ARG A 76 -29.34 -14.10 -12.42
C ARG A 76 -30.32 -13.12 -13.08
N GLY A 77 -31.26 -12.57 -12.32
CA GLY A 77 -32.27 -11.63 -12.83
C GLY A 77 -31.75 -10.22 -13.17
N LEU A 78 -30.53 -9.86 -12.76
CA LEU A 78 -29.89 -8.57 -13.09
C LEU A 78 -29.41 -8.49 -14.55
N PHE A 79 -29.19 -9.64 -15.20
CA PHE A 79 -28.57 -9.75 -16.53
C PHE A 79 -29.56 -10.07 -17.67
N ALA A 80 -30.85 -9.74 -17.52
CA ALA A 80 -31.87 -9.88 -18.57
C ALA A 80 -32.10 -8.57 -19.37
N PRO A 81 -32.36 -8.61 -20.70
CA PRO A 81 -32.78 -9.76 -21.52
C PRO A 81 -31.70 -10.20 -22.57
N PRO A 82 -31.97 -11.10 -23.55
CA PRO A 82 -31.06 -12.10 -24.14
C PRO A 82 -29.60 -11.70 -24.48
N PRO A 83 -28.66 -12.67 -24.44
CA PRO A 83 -28.94 -14.09 -24.76
C PRO A 83 -29.27 -15.02 -23.58
N TRP A 84 -29.28 -14.58 -22.31
CA TRP A 84 -29.02 -15.51 -21.19
C TRP A 84 -30.01 -15.50 -20.00
N GLY A 85 -31.23 -14.96 -20.11
CA GLY A 85 -32.08 -14.71 -18.92
C GLY A 85 -33.59 -14.92 -19.07
N ASP A 86 -34.04 -15.77 -20.00
CA ASP A 86 -35.47 -15.82 -20.39
C ASP A 86 -36.40 -16.53 -19.40
N ASP A 87 -35.87 -17.35 -18.48
CA ASP A 87 -36.67 -18.15 -17.53
C ASP A 87 -36.75 -17.59 -16.10
N VAL A 88 -36.08 -16.46 -15.82
CA VAL A 88 -36.01 -15.89 -14.45
C VAL A 88 -36.89 -14.63 -14.32
N PRO A 89 -37.75 -14.53 -13.29
CA PRO A 89 -38.53 -13.32 -13.05
C PRO A 89 -37.61 -12.08 -12.91
N PRO A 90 -37.87 -10.97 -13.62
CA PRO A 90 -37.01 -9.79 -13.58
C PRO A 90 -36.77 -9.27 -12.15
N SER A 91 -35.51 -9.01 -11.81
CA SER A 91 -35.14 -8.35 -10.56
C SER A 91 -35.73 -6.94 -10.49
N ALA A 92 -35.84 -6.36 -9.29
CA ALA A 92 -36.32 -4.98 -9.10
C ALA A 92 -35.53 -3.95 -9.94
N PHE A 93 -34.25 -4.26 -10.23
CA PHE A 93 -33.35 -3.43 -11.03
C PHE A 93 -33.63 -3.55 -12.54
N SER A 94 -34.00 -4.74 -13.03
CA SER A 94 -34.34 -5.01 -14.44
C SER A 94 -35.79 -4.68 -14.80
N MET A 95 -36.65 -4.37 -13.82
CA MET A 95 -38.03 -3.89 -14.05
C MET A 95 -38.13 -2.41 -14.47
N THR A 96 -37.02 -1.67 -14.53
CA THR A 96 -37.00 -0.34 -15.15
C THR A 96 -36.95 -0.51 -16.67
N ASN A 97 -37.93 0.02 -17.41
CA ASN A 97 -38.14 -0.22 -18.85
C ASN A 97 -36.81 -0.25 -19.63
N VAL A 98 -36.52 -1.37 -20.28
CA VAL A 98 -35.27 -1.65 -21.02
C VAL A 98 -34.94 -0.54 -22.04
N GLY A 99 -35.93 0.17 -22.57
CA GLY A 99 -35.72 1.31 -23.48
C GLY A 99 -35.22 2.61 -22.81
N GLU A 100 -35.37 2.79 -21.50
CA GLU A 100 -34.97 4.03 -20.79
C GLU A 100 -33.48 4.02 -20.38
N TRP A 101 -32.88 2.83 -20.31
CA TRP A 101 -31.48 2.66 -19.89
C TRP A 101 -30.45 3.04 -20.97
N GLU A 102 -30.81 2.97 -22.25
CA GLU A 102 -29.95 3.47 -23.34
C GLU A 102 -29.96 5.00 -23.43
N TYR A 103 -31.10 5.65 -23.18
CA TYR A 103 -31.23 7.11 -23.23
C TYR A 103 -30.52 7.81 -22.05
N PHE A 104 -30.42 7.16 -20.88
CA PHE A 104 -29.83 7.74 -19.67
C PHE A 104 -28.29 7.84 -19.72
N ARG A 105 -27.63 7.06 -20.58
CA ARG A 105 -26.16 6.97 -20.59
C ARG A 105 -25.47 8.13 -21.33
N ASN A 106 -26.17 8.90 -22.18
CA ASN A 106 -25.51 9.83 -23.12
C ASN A 106 -26.23 11.19 -23.40
N ILE A 107 -27.09 11.71 -22.50
CA ILE A 107 -27.89 12.92 -22.81
C ILE A 107 -27.54 14.14 -21.94
N ASP A 108 -27.39 15.28 -22.62
CA ASP A 108 -27.28 16.66 -22.12
C ASP A 108 -28.40 17.04 -21.13
N MET A 109 -28.02 17.71 -20.04
CA MET A 109 -28.86 17.99 -18.86
C MET A 109 -30.09 18.85 -19.18
N ASP A 110 -30.06 19.70 -20.20
CA ASP A 110 -31.23 20.51 -20.60
C ASP A 110 -32.29 19.68 -21.36
N LYS A 111 -31.87 18.60 -22.04
CA LYS A 111 -32.81 17.62 -22.62
C LYS A 111 -33.42 16.71 -21.56
N GLN A 112 -32.70 16.44 -20.46
CA GLN A 112 -33.26 15.70 -19.32
C GLN A 112 -34.43 16.44 -18.66
N ALA A 113 -34.35 17.77 -18.50
CA ALA A 113 -35.43 18.56 -17.92
C ALA A 113 -36.72 18.47 -18.76
N HIS A 114 -36.62 18.48 -20.08
CA HIS A 114 -37.77 18.34 -20.99
C HIS A 114 -38.38 16.93 -21.00
N ILE A 115 -37.56 15.89 -20.82
CA ILE A 115 -38.03 14.49 -20.75
C ILE A 115 -38.76 14.23 -19.42
N ILE A 116 -38.29 14.84 -18.33
CA ILE A 116 -38.93 14.77 -17.00
C ILE A 116 -40.33 15.41 -17.03
N ASP A 117 -40.51 16.49 -17.77
CA ASP A 117 -41.82 17.16 -17.93
C ASP A 117 -42.78 16.39 -18.87
N GLY A 118 -42.24 15.53 -19.74
CA GLY A 118 -43.04 14.59 -20.55
C GLY A 118 -43.50 13.35 -19.78
N LEU A 119 -42.69 12.86 -18.84
CA LEU A 119 -42.98 11.69 -18.01
C LEU A 119 -44.01 11.96 -16.91
N SER A 120 -44.19 13.22 -16.49
CA SER A 120 -45.22 13.63 -15.53
C SER A 120 -46.66 13.53 -16.10
N ASN A 121 -46.81 13.39 -17.43
CA ASN A 121 -48.11 13.41 -18.11
C ASN A 121 -48.58 12.06 -18.69
N SER A 122 -47.96 10.94 -18.34
CA SER A 122 -48.37 9.62 -18.84
C SER A 122 -48.49 8.58 -17.72
N THR A 123 -49.61 8.62 -17.01
CA THR A 123 -50.04 7.51 -16.16
C THR A 123 -51.01 6.62 -16.93
N THR A 124 -50.57 5.44 -17.38
CA THR A 124 -51.48 4.29 -17.50
C THR A 124 -50.75 2.94 -17.38
N LYS A 125 -50.94 2.34 -16.20
CA LYS A 125 -51.05 0.89 -15.89
C LYS A 125 -50.01 -0.08 -16.47
N ARG A 126 -49.20 -0.63 -15.55
CA ARG A 126 -49.19 -2.08 -15.25
C ARG A 126 -49.00 -2.29 -13.74
N ARG A 127 -50.07 -2.71 -13.05
CA ARG A 127 -50.02 -3.23 -11.69
C ARG A 127 -49.48 -4.66 -11.75
N GLY A 128 -48.16 -4.82 -11.64
CA GLY A 128 -47.60 -5.96 -10.92
C GLY A 128 -47.69 -5.64 -9.43
N ARG A 129 -47.95 -6.63 -8.57
CA ARG A 129 -47.89 -6.44 -7.11
C ARG A 129 -46.44 -6.09 -6.77
N ILE A 130 -46.17 -4.79 -6.60
CA ILE A 130 -44.83 -4.32 -6.32
C ILE A 130 -44.53 -4.77 -4.90
N ASP A 131 -43.49 -5.59 -4.79
CA ASP A 131 -42.97 -6.07 -3.52
C ASP A 131 -42.49 -4.86 -2.71
N GLU A 132 -43.05 -4.68 -1.51
CA GLU A 132 -42.81 -3.51 -0.65
C GLU A 132 -41.31 -3.39 -0.34
N ASP A 133 -40.60 -4.51 -0.20
CA ASP A 133 -39.15 -4.54 0.02
C ASP A 133 -38.36 -4.09 -1.22
N LYS A 134 -38.87 -4.35 -2.43
CA LYS A 134 -38.23 -3.90 -3.69
C LYS A 134 -38.41 -2.40 -3.91
N VAL A 135 -39.55 -1.85 -3.49
CA VAL A 135 -39.80 -0.39 -3.51
C VAL A 135 -38.91 0.33 -2.50
N ALA A 136 -38.74 -0.26 -1.32
CA ALA A 136 -37.88 0.25 -0.27
C ALA A 136 -36.43 0.43 -0.73
N VAL A 137 -35.83 -0.62 -1.32
CA VAL A 137 -34.46 -0.58 -1.84
C VAL A 137 -34.29 0.43 -2.97
N LEU A 138 -35.24 0.48 -3.90
CA LEU A 138 -35.22 1.45 -5.01
C LEU A 138 -35.33 2.90 -4.54
N ASN A 139 -36.17 3.16 -3.53
CA ASN A 139 -36.29 4.48 -2.92
C ASN A 139 -35.01 4.86 -2.17
N ALA A 140 -34.40 3.93 -1.45
CA ALA A 140 -33.14 4.14 -0.75
C ALA A 140 -31.98 4.46 -1.72
N TRP A 141 -31.87 3.74 -2.83
CA TRP A 141 -30.87 4.00 -3.88
C TRP A 141 -31.04 5.38 -4.56
N ARG A 142 -32.30 5.78 -4.78
CA ARG A 142 -32.64 7.10 -5.36
C ARG A 142 -32.31 8.27 -4.41
N ARG A 143 -32.31 8.05 -3.09
CA ARG A 143 -31.99 9.06 -2.07
C ARG A 143 -30.50 9.38 -1.95
N ILE A 144 -29.61 8.53 -2.47
CA ILE A 144 -28.15 8.77 -2.45
C ILE A 144 -27.79 9.96 -3.35
N ASP A 145 -26.86 10.81 -2.93
CA ASP A 145 -26.42 11.98 -3.70
C ASP A 145 -25.65 11.59 -4.98
N CYS A 146 -25.80 12.38 -6.04
CA CYS A 146 -25.20 12.09 -7.35
C CYS A 146 -23.67 12.11 -7.32
N ARG A 147 -23.06 12.91 -6.44
CA ARG A 147 -21.60 13.02 -6.30
C ARG A 147 -20.98 11.76 -5.70
N THR A 148 -21.69 11.09 -4.80
CA THR A 148 -21.26 9.80 -4.22
C THR A 148 -21.26 8.70 -5.28
N ARG A 149 -22.26 8.70 -6.17
CA ARG A 149 -22.32 7.76 -7.30
C ARG A 149 -21.22 7.96 -8.33
N GLU A 150 -20.85 9.21 -8.60
CA GLU A 150 -19.77 9.53 -9.53
C GLU A 150 -18.38 9.25 -8.96
N ALA A 151 -18.19 9.40 -7.64
CA ALA A 151 -16.94 9.05 -6.99
C ALA A 151 -16.62 7.54 -7.15
N LEU A 152 -17.62 6.68 -7.01
CA LEU A 152 -17.50 5.22 -7.17
C LEU A 152 -17.06 4.79 -8.58
N ARG A 153 -17.44 5.54 -9.62
CA ARG A 153 -17.11 5.20 -11.02
C ARG A 153 -15.70 5.59 -11.43
N ARG A 154 -15.08 6.55 -10.75
CA ARG A 154 -13.76 7.09 -11.14
C ARG A 154 -12.60 6.29 -10.56
N SER A 155 -12.86 5.23 -9.78
CA SER A 155 -11.89 4.65 -8.86
C SER A 155 -11.53 3.16 -9.05
N PHE A 156 -11.80 2.49 -10.19
CA PHE A 156 -11.55 1.03 -10.29
C PHE A 156 -10.88 0.49 -11.57
N LEU A 157 -10.14 -0.61 -11.37
CA LEU A 157 -9.44 -1.46 -12.34
C LEU A 157 -10.43 -2.39 -13.08
N THR A 158 -10.68 -2.13 -14.36
CA THR A 158 -11.67 -2.81 -15.21
C THR A 158 -11.48 -4.34 -15.28
N ASP A 159 -10.25 -4.82 -15.29
CA ASP A 159 -9.92 -6.24 -15.48
C ASP A 159 -10.36 -7.13 -14.30
N LEU A 160 -10.45 -6.56 -13.11
CA LEU A 160 -10.88 -7.27 -11.89
C LEU A 160 -12.40 -7.54 -11.90
N ILE A 161 -13.17 -6.63 -12.48
CA ILE A 161 -14.62 -6.76 -12.64
C ILE A 161 -14.93 -7.86 -13.66
N ASP A 162 -14.22 -7.87 -14.80
CA ASP A 162 -14.37 -8.90 -15.83
C ASP A 162 -14.04 -10.32 -15.32
N GLY A 163 -13.05 -10.44 -14.42
CA GLY A 163 -12.72 -11.69 -13.74
C GLY A 163 -13.84 -12.21 -12.85
N TYR A 164 -14.44 -11.35 -12.01
CA TYR A 164 -15.57 -11.75 -11.17
C TYR A 164 -16.81 -12.07 -11.98
N GLU A 165 -17.10 -11.29 -13.03
CA GLU A 165 -18.20 -11.59 -13.94
C GLU A 165 -18.04 -12.97 -14.59
N THR A 166 -16.81 -13.38 -14.93
CA THR A 166 -16.53 -14.69 -15.49
C THR A 166 -16.79 -15.82 -14.49
N CYS A 167 -16.34 -15.69 -13.24
CA CYS A 167 -16.60 -16.69 -12.18
C CYS A 167 -18.09 -16.80 -11.83
N ILE A 168 -18.80 -15.66 -11.78
CA ILE A 168 -20.24 -15.63 -11.54
C ILE A 168 -20.99 -16.31 -12.70
N ARG A 169 -20.58 -16.07 -13.96
CA ARG A 169 -21.16 -16.74 -15.14
C ARG A 169 -20.94 -18.26 -15.10
N ALA A 170 -19.74 -18.71 -14.74
CA ALA A 170 -19.43 -20.14 -14.65
C ALA A 170 -20.28 -20.83 -13.56
N PHE A 171 -20.39 -20.23 -12.37
CA PHE A 171 -21.25 -20.75 -11.32
C PHE A 171 -22.72 -20.85 -11.76
N ILE A 172 -23.26 -19.79 -12.36
CA ILE A 172 -24.65 -19.76 -12.83
C ILE A 172 -24.93 -20.84 -13.89
N GLN A 173 -23.94 -21.21 -14.71
CA GLN A 173 -24.10 -22.18 -15.78
C GLN A 173 -23.97 -23.64 -15.33
N GLU A 174 -23.24 -23.92 -14.25
CA GLU A 174 -22.79 -25.28 -13.92
C GLU A 174 -23.24 -25.80 -12.53
N SER A 175 -23.85 -24.97 -11.67
CA SER A 175 -24.18 -25.33 -10.26
C SER A 175 -25.60 -25.88 -10.03
N GLU A 176 -25.77 -26.84 -9.11
CA GLU A 176 -27.09 -27.31 -8.61
C GLU A 176 -27.54 -26.58 -7.32
N ASP A 177 -28.81 -26.73 -6.91
CA ASP A 177 -29.51 -25.89 -5.89
C ASP A 177 -28.87 -25.84 -4.48
N GLU A 178 -27.88 -26.68 -4.17
CA GLU A 178 -27.15 -26.67 -2.88
C GLU A 178 -25.72 -26.12 -2.95
N ASP A 179 -25.25 -25.73 -4.14
CA ASP A 179 -23.89 -25.21 -4.31
C ASP A 179 -23.75 -23.77 -3.78
N VAL A 180 -22.60 -23.48 -3.18
CA VAL A 180 -22.25 -22.16 -2.65
C VAL A 180 -21.27 -21.47 -3.58
N LEU A 181 -21.64 -20.29 -4.07
CA LEU A 181 -20.74 -19.42 -4.84
C LEU A 181 -19.65 -18.85 -3.92
N ALA A 182 -18.50 -19.52 -3.87
CA ALA A 182 -17.30 -19.02 -3.24
C ALA A 182 -16.54 -18.12 -4.23
N LEU A 183 -16.80 -16.81 -4.19
CA LEU A 183 -15.94 -15.85 -4.88
C LEU A 183 -14.62 -15.75 -4.11
N GLN A 184 -13.55 -16.29 -4.69
CA GLN A 184 -12.20 -15.89 -4.34
C GLN A 184 -12.02 -14.45 -4.79
N VAL A 185 -12.48 -13.53 -3.93
CA VAL A 185 -12.11 -12.13 -4.03
C VAL A 185 -10.59 -12.14 -3.93
N GLN A 186 -9.88 -12.00 -5.05
CA GLN A 186 -8.46 -11.73 -4.94
C GLN A 186 -8.33 -10.56 -3.98
N ASP A 187 -7.54 -10.79 -2.94
CA ASP A 187 -7.19 -9.88 -1.86
C ASP A 187 -7.22 -8.38 -2.23
N PRO A 188 -6.86 -7.93 -3.46
CA PRO A 188 -7.18 -6.61 -4.03
C PRO A 188 -8.48 -5.91 -3.59
N PHE A 189 -9.65 -6.55 -3.56
CA PHE A 189 -10.90 -5.85 -3.16
C PHE A 189 -11.02 -5.63 -1.63
N HIS A 190 -10.30 -6.43 -0.83
CA HIS A 190 -10.07 -6.18 0.61
C HIS A 190 -8.96 -5.12 0.80
N ARG A 191 -7.87 -5.21 0.03
CA ARG A 191 -6.74 -4.26 0.02
C ARG A 191 -7.16 -2.83 -0.34
N LEU A 192 -8.18 -2.68 -1.18
CA LEU A 192 -8.73 -1.38 -1.59
C LEU A 192 -9.52 -0.67 -0.47
N LEU A 193 -9.92 -1.40 0.59
CA LEU A 193 -10.66 -0.87 1.74
C LEU A 193 -9.86 -0.85 3.06
N LEU A 194 -8.79 -1.64 3.23
CA LEU A 194 -8.28 -1.96 4.57
C LEU A 194 -6.77 -1.82 4.85
N HIS A 195 -5.89 -1.56 3.87
CA HIS A 195 -4.45 -1.44 4.15
C HIS A 195 -3.91 -0.03 3.94
N GLY A 196 -4.25 0.86 4.88
CA GLY A 196 -3.65 2.19 4.98
C GLY A 196 -2.18 2.14 5.39
N VAL A 197 -1.69 1.00 5.88
CA VAL A 197 -0.30 0.78 6.26
C VAL A 197 0.12 -0.69 6.14
N CYS A 198 1.33 -0.93 5.64
CA CYS A 198 2.04 -2.21 5.74
C CYS A 198 3.34 -2.00 6.52
N GLU A 199 3.75 -2.96 7.34
CA GLU A 199 5.13 -3.04 7.82
C GLU A 199 5.88 -4.06 6.95
N VAL A 200 7.01 -3.63 6.38
CA VAL A 200 7.79 -4.43 5.44
C VAL A 200 9.25 -4.46 5.90
N ASP A 201 9.79 -5.65 6.02
CA ASP A 201 11.21 -5.87 6.26
C ASP A 201 11.97 -5.89 4.91
N ALA A 202 12.76 -4.85 4.66
CA ALA A 202 13.55 -4.70 3.43
C ALA A 202 14.95 -5.30 3.55
N PHE A 203 15.54 -5.71 2.42
CA PHE A 203 16.85 -6.37 2.32
C PHE A 203 16.94 -7.72 3.05
N THR A 204 15.83 -8.46 3.07
CA THR A 204 15.73 -9.79 3.68
C THR A 204 14.69 -10.64 2.95
N ASN A 205 14.80 -11.96 3.09
CA ASN A 205 13.80 -12.95 2.66
C ASN A 205 13.08 -13.60 3.85
N SER A 206 13.33 -13.12 5.07
CA SER A 206 12.79 -13.66 6.32
C SER A 206 12.29 -12.51 7.18
N ALA A 207 11.12 -12.69 7.80
CA ALA A 207 10.58 -11.77 8.79
C ALA A 207 11.55 -11.59 9.98
N PHE A 208 11.48 -10.42 10.61
CA PHE A 208 12.28 -10.01 11.76
C PHE A 208 13.79 -9.84 11.48
N LYS A 209 14.16 -9.84 10.20
CA LYS A 209 15.49 -9.49 9.70
C LYS A 209 15.39 -8.26 8.79
N GLY A 210 16.49 -7.83 8.20
CA GLY A 210 16.49 -6.65 7.33
C GLY A 210 16.14 -5.38 8.08
N ASN A 211 15.68 -4.38 7.34
CA ASN A 211 15.30 -3.08 7.88
C ASN A 211 13.79 -2.86 7.75
N PRO A 212 13.06 -2.75 8.88
CA PRO A 212 11.62 -2.53 8.85
C PRO A 212 11.31 -1.11 8.36
N ALA A 213 10.29 -1.00 7.53
CA ALA A 213 9.68 0.26 7.16
C ALA A 213 8.15 0.15 7.18
N ALA A 214 7.50 1.19 7.69
CA ALA A 214 6.05 1.33 7.60
C ALA A 214 5.73 2.04 6.28
N VAL A 215 4.96 1.40 5.42
CA VAL A 215 4.54 1.91 4.12
C VAL A 215 3.08 2.33 4.21
N CYS A 216 2.84 3.64 4.27
CA CYS A 216 1.50 4.20 4.34
C CYS A 216 1.02 4.61 2.95
N LEU A 217 -0.03 3.96 2.44
CA LEU A 217 -0.69 4.36 1.20
C LEU A 217 -1.75 5.42 1.50
N LEU A 218 -1.58 6.62 0.95
CA LEU A 218 -2.44 7.77 1.18
C LEU A 218 -3.32 8.06 -0.05
N GLU A 219 -4.60 8.30 0.19
CA GLU A 219 -5.53 8.81 -0.83
C GLU A 219 -5.14 10.23 -1.28
N ASP A 220 -4.87 11.09 -0.30
CA ASP A 220 -4.53 12.51 -0.46
C ASP A 220 -3.28 12.82 0.35
N GLU A 221 -2.54 13.86 -0.06
CA GLU A 221 -1.42 14.36 0.73
C GLU A 221 -1.85 14.81 2.13
N ARG A 222 -0.97 14.56 3.11
CA ARG A 222 -1.11 15.05 4.48
C ARG A 222 -0.04 16.09 4.76
N ASP A 223 -0.33 16.96 5.72
CA ASP A 223 0.62 17.97 6.17
C ASP A 223 1.80 17.34 6.92
N ASP A 224 2.93 18.05 6.93
CA ASP A 224 4.19 17.58 7.51
C ASP A 224 4.07 17.23 9.00
N LYS A 225 3.22 17.95 9.74
CA LYS A 225 3.02 17.69 11.17
C LYS A 225 2.33 16.35 11.38
N TRP A 226 1.32 16.04 10.56
CA TRP A 226 0.67 14.73 10.61
C TRP A 226 1.62 13.60 10.22
N LEU A 227 2.37 13.75 9.13
CA LEU A 227 3.34 12.75 8.65
C LEU A 227 4.44 12.50 9.70
N GLN A 228 4.94 13.55 10.34
CA GLN A 228 5.93 13.39 11.40
C GLN A 228 5.33 12.71 12.64
N SER A 229 4.08 13.02 13.00
CA SER A 229 3.41 12.43 14.17
C SER A 229 3.18 10.92 13.99
N VAL A 230 2.76 10.50 12.79
CA VAL A 230 2.59 9.07 12.48
C VAL A 230 3.93 8.34 12.46
N ALA A 231 4.99 8.94 11.92
CA ALA A 231 6.31 8.34 11.93
C ALA A 231 6.87 8.18 13.36
N ALA A 232 6.62 9.16 14.24
CA ALA A 232 6.97 9.08 15.64
C ALA A 232 6.16 8.00 16.40
N GLU A 233 4.89 7.80 16.04
CA GLU A 233 4.02 6.76 16.63
C GLU A 233 4.53 5.34 16.30
N PHE A 234 4.92 5.09 15.03
CA PHE A 234 5.50 3.80 14.64
C PHE A 234 6.86 3.55 15.31
N ASN A 235 7.67 4.60 15.50
CA ASN A 235 8.96 4.54 16.19
C ASN A 235 9.92 3.44 15.65
N ILE A 236 9.90 3.24 14.34
CA ILE A 236 10.83 2.37 13.60
C ILE A 236 11.80 3.23 12.77
N SER A 237 12.69 2.59 12.01
CA SER A 237 13.72 3.30 11.22
C SER A 237 13.10 4.41 10.37
N GLU A 238 12.17 4.03 9.49
CA GLU A 238 11.47 4.96 8.62
C GLU A 238 10.01 4.58 8.42
N THR A 239 9.15 5.59 8.41
CA THR A 239 7.82 5.52 7.82
C THR A 239 7.83 6.24 6.49
N CYS A 240 7.35 5.59 5.44
CA CYS A 240 7.23 6.16 4.11
C CYS A 240 5.77 6.32 3.69
N TYR A 241 5.50 7.37 2.94
CA TYR A 241 4.16 7.77 2.54
C TYR A 241 4.07 7.80 1.02
N LEU A 242 3.10 7.07 0.48
CA LEU A 242 2.86 6.92 -0.94
C LEU A 242 1.56 7.63 -1.32
N THR A 243 1.62 8.49 -2.33
CA THR A 243 0.43 9.07 -2.96
C THR A 243 0.54 8.88 -4.46
N ARG A 244 -0.48 8.28 -5.09
CA ARG A 244 -0.48 8.06 -6.54
C ARG A 244 -0.57 9.39 -7.27
N ILE A 245 0.29 9.60 -8.28
CA ILE A 245 0.22 10.79 -9.13
C ILE A 245 -0.63 10.45 -10.35
N SER A 246 -1.84 11.02 -10.41
CA SER A 246 -2.72 10.90 -11.57
C SER A 246 -2.38 11.98 -12.60
N HIS A 247 -2.10 11.57 -13.84
CA HIS A 247 -1.89 12.51 -14.94
C HIS A 247 -3.23 12.85 -15.61
N HIS A 248 -3.50 14.15 -15.76
CA HIS A 248 -4.64 14.67 -16.53
C HIS A 248 -4.25 15.09 -17.96
N SER A 249 -3.06 14.72 -18.45
CA SER A 249 -2.62 15.07 -19.80
C SER A 249 -2.84 13.93 -20.79
N ASP A 250 -3.08 14.29 -22.06
CA ASP A 250 -3.32 13.37 -23.20
C ASP A 250 -2.09 12.50 -23.58
N THR A 251 -1.02 12.56 -22.80
CA THR A 251 0.20 11.78 -22.96
C THR A 251 0.28 10.75 -21.84
N VAL A 252 0.05 9.48 -22.17
CA VAL A 252 0.22 8.36 -21.23
C VAL A 252 1.69 8.34 -20.77
N PRO A 253 1.99 8.53 -19.47
CA PRO A 253 3.35 8.34 -18.97
C PRO A 253 3.79 6.89 -19.20
N SER A 254 5.06 6.66 -19.52
CA SER A 254 5.55 5.30 -19.80
C SER A 254 5.50 4.38 -18.59
N ASN A 255 5.62 4.95 -17.38
CA ASN A 255 5.65 4.22 -16.11
C ASN A 255 4.65 4.81 -15.11
N PRO A 256 4.07 3.98 -14.22
CA PRO A 256 3.29 4.46 -13.08
C PRO A 256 4.17 5.28 -12.13
N ARG A 257 3.61 6.39 -11.64
CA ARG A 257 4.33 7.35 -10.81
C ARG A 257 3.63 7.62 -9.48
N PHE A 258 4.43 7.68 -8.41
CA PHE A 258 3.97 7.96 -7.05
C PHE A 258 4.81 9.08 -6.45
N ARG A 259 4.20 9.90 -5.60
CA ARG A 259 4.95 10.72 -4.65
C ARG A 259 5.37 9.84 -3.48
N LEU A 260 6.64 9.93 -3.09
CA LEU A 260 7.21 9.17 -1.98
C LEU A 260 7.97 10.11 -1.05
N ARG A 261 7.60 10.08 0.23
CA ARG A 261 8.25 10.83 1.31
C ARG A 261 8.65 9.88 2.42
N TRP A 262 9.72 10.20 3.15
CA TRP A 262 10.24 9.36 4.24
C TRP A 262 10.49 10.16 5.49
N PHE A 263 10.04 9.62 6.62
CA PHE A 263 10.17 10.25 7.92
C PHE A 263 10.79 9.25 8.88
N THR A 264 11.87 9.68 9.53
CA THR A 264 12.33 9.09 10.79
C THR A 264 11.39 9.53 11.91
N PRO A 265 11.52 8.98 13.13
CA PRO A 265 10.73 9.44 14.28
C PRO A 265 10.85 10.94 14.60
N VAL A 266 11.90 11.62 14.12
CA VAL A 266 12.21 13.01 14.48
C VAL A 266 12.29 13.98 13.31
N ALA A 267 12.45 13.52 12.07
CA ALA A 267 12.60 14.37 10.89
C ALA A 267 12.28 13.68 9.56
N GLU A 268 11.88 14.47 8.56
CA GLU A 268 11.86 14.06 7.15
C GLU A 268 13.29 13.92 6.60
N VAL A 269 13.53 12.86 5.82
CA VAL A 269 14.80 12.63 5.12
C VAL A 269 14.61 12.72 3.61
N LYS A 270 15.62 13.22 2.91
CA LYS A 270 15.54 13.45 1.45
C LYS A 270 15.65 12.18 0.62
N LEU A 271 16.20 11.11 1.18
CA LEU A 271 16.49 9.85 0.49
C LEU A 271 16.55 8.70 1.50
N CYS A 272 15.82 7.62 1.24
CA CYS A 272 15.92 6.40 2.04
C CYS A 272 15.84 5.14 1.17
N GLY A 273 16.90 4.32 1.19
CA GLY A 273 16.99 3.12 0.35
C GLY A 273 16.00 2.02 0.74
N HIS A 274 16.04 1.56 2.00
CA HIS A 274 15.24 0.41 2.43
C HIS A 274 13.73 0.72 2.42
N ALA A 275 13.32 1.93 2.79
CA ALA A 275 11.91 2.31 2.75
C ALA A 275 11.40 2.54 1.32
N THR A 276 12.27 2.91 0.37
CA THR A 276 11.93 2.88 -1.07
C THR A 276 11.76 1.44 -1.58
N LEU A 277 12.62 0.52 -1.12
CA LEU A 277 12.50 -0.90 -1.45
C LEU A 277 11.19 -1.46 -0.89
N ALA A 278 10.87 -1.16 0.37
CA ALA A 278 9.62 -1.54 1.03
C ALA A 278 8.39 -0.99 0.28
N ALA A 279 8.39 0.31 -0.07
CA ALA A 279 7.32 0.91 -0.87
C ALA A 279 7.12 0.21 -2.22
N SER A 280 8.22 -0.10 -2.90
CA SER A 280 8.20 -0.81 -4.18
C SER A 280 7.66 -2.23 -4.00
N HIS A 281 8.07 -2.93 -2.94
CA HIS A 281 7.57 -4.24 -2.58
C HIS A 281 6.05 -4.20 -2.40
N THR A 282 5.55 -3.28 -1.59
CA THR A 282 4.11 -3.10 -1.37
C THR A 282 3.38 -2.84 -2.70
N ILE A 283 3.90 -1.99 -3.58
CA ILE A 283 3.24 -1.71 -4.87
C ILE A 283 3.21 -2.95 -5.78
N PHE A 284 4.33 -3.66 -5.92
CA PHE A 284 4.45 -4.83 -6.79
C PHE A 284 3.69 -6.05 -6.24
N SER A 285 3.86 -6.39 -4.97
CA SER A 285 3.24 -7.56 -4.34
C SER A 285 1.72 -7.41 -4.25
N ASN A 286 1.23 -6.18 -4.12
CA ASN A 286 -0.20 -5.91 -4.08
C ASN A 286 -0.86 -5.71 -5.45
N GLY A 287 -0.09 -5.77 -6.55
CA GLY A 287 -0.62 -5.61 -7.91
C GLY A 287 -1.19 -4.21 -8.17
N LEU A 288 -0.68 -3.17 -7.50
CA LEU A 288 -1.19 -1.80 -7.65
C LEU A 288 -0.84 -1.16 -9.01
N VAL A 289 0.07 -1.79 -9.75
CA VAL A 289 0.54 -1.39 -11.07
C VAL A 289 0.68 -2.61 -11.98
N ASN A 290 0.44 -2.42 -13.28
CA ASN A 290 0.73 -3.40 -14.33
C ASN A 290 2.00 -3.00 -15.09
N SER A 291 3.12 -2.90 -14.37
CA SER A 291 4.43 -2.51 -14.88
C SER A 291 5.51 -3.09 -13.97
N ASP A 292 6.64 -3.49 -14.54
CA ASP A 292 7.83 -3.89 -13.77
C ASP A 292 8.66 -2.69 -13.30
N ILE A 293 8.32 -1.48 -13.72
CA ILE A 293 9.05 -0.26 -13.37
C ILE A 293 8.10 0.75 -12.72
N ILE A 294 8.53 1.33 -11.61
CA ILE A 294 7.83 2.41 -10.89
C ILE A 294 8.75 3.62 -10.79
N GLU A 295 8.17 4.80 -10.94
CA GLU A 295 8.84 6.08 -10.68
C GLU A 295 8.35 6.72 -9.40
N PHE A 296 9.27 7.20 -8.58
CA PHE A 296 8.98 7.93 -7.36
C PHE A 296 9.41 9.39 -7.50
N ASP A 297 8.48 10.30 -7.27
CA ASP A 297 8.73 11.73 -7.12
C ASP A 297 9.08 12.06 -5.67
N THR A 298 10.30 12.54 -5.44
CA THR A 298 10.91 12.66 -4.11
C THR A 298 11.69 13.96 -3.99
N LEU A 299 12.07 14.35 -2.77
CA LEU A 299 12.92 15.54 -2.54
C LEU A 299 14.32 15.42 -3.15
N SER A 300 14.76 14.21 -3.52
CA SER A 300 16.03 13.97 -4.22
C SER A 300 15.85 13.83 -5.74
N GLY A 301 14.70 14.20 -6.27
CA GLY A 301 14.33 14.01 -7.68
C GLY A 301 13.68 12.66 -7.93
N ILE A 302 13.65 12.24 -9.21
CA ILE A 302 13.01 10.99 -9.61
C ILE A 302 13.89 9.80 -9.28
N LEU A 303 13.32 8.85 -8.55
CA LEU A 303 13.92 7.54 -8.31
C LEU A 303 13.14 6.48 -9.08
N THR A 304 13.83 5.41 -9.47
CA THR A 304 13.23 4.30 -10.20
C THR A 304 13.46 3.01 -9.44
N ALA A 305 12.40 2.21 -9.32
CA ALA A 305 12.44 0.86 -8.81
C ALA A 305 11.98 -0.10 -9.90
N LYS A 306 12.72 -1.21 -10.07
CA LYS A 306 12.42 -2.24 -11.07
C LYS A 306 12.23 -3.60 -10.40
N LYS A 307 11.13 -4.28 -10.72
CA LYS A 307 10.89 -5.69 -10.40
C LYS A 307 11.80 -6.54 -11.29
N VAL A 308 12.61 -7.40 -10.67
CA VAL A 308 13.53 -8.31 -11.35
C VAL A 308 13.18 -9.73 -10.95
N SER A 309 12.75 -10.55 -11.91
CA SER A 309 12.41 -11.96 -11.67
C SER A 309 13.64 -12.75 -11.22
N GLU A 310 13.51 -13.53 -10.16
CA GLU A 310 14.54 -14.47 -9.74
C GLU A 310 14.40 -15.75 -10.58
N ILE A 311 15.19 -15.89 -11.65
CA ILE A 311 15.25 -17.17 -12.37
C ILE A 311 16.07 -18.13 -11.51
N SER A 312 15.38 -18.91 -10.66
CA SER A 312 16.01 -20.04 -9.99
C SER A 312 16.41 -21.07 -11.05
N LYS A 313 17.71 -21.30 -11.22
CA LYS A 313 18.24 -22.40 -12.06
C LYS A 313 17.98 -23.79 -11.44
N THR A 314 17.25 -23.87 -10.32
CA THR A 314 17.10 -25.08 -9.50
C THR A 314 15.66 -25.46 -9.15
N ASP A 315 14.64 -24.63 -9.40
CA ASP A 315 13.26 -24.90 -8.98
C ASP A 315 12.34 -25.35 -10.13
N VAL A 316 12.68 -26.47 -10.77
CA VAL A 316 11.76 -27.17 -11.68
C VAL A 316 10.99 -28.30 -10.96
N SER A 317 11.15 -28.48 -9.64
CA SER A 317 10.64 -29.67 -8.95
C SER A 317 9.89 -29.44 -7.63
N SER A 318 9.50 -28.22 -7.27
CA SER A 318 8.79 -27.93 -6.02
C SER A 318 7.56 -27.04 -6.23
N ILE A 319 6.71 -27.36 -7.21
CA ILE A 319 5.33 -26.88 -7.26
C ILE A 319 4.45 -27.95 -6.59
N GLN A 320 4.30 -27.85 -5.27
CA GLN A 320 3.19 -28.46 -4.55
C GLN A 320 2.48 -27.35 -3.78
N ASN A 321 1.18 -27.21 -4.04
CA ASN A 321 0.22 -26.28 -3.43
C ASN A 321 0.30 -24.81 -3.90
N GLY A 322 -0.13 -24.57 -5.14
CA GLY A 322 -1.16 -23.55 -5.47
C GLY A 322 -0.90 -22.05 -5.30
N GLU A 323 0.08 -21.62 -4.51
CA GLU A 323 0.46 -20.21 -4.36
C GLU A 323 1.97 -20.09 -4.53
N ALA A 324 2.41 -20.00 -5.80
CA ALA A 324 3.77 -19.58 -6.07
C ALA A 324 3.86 -18.09 -5.73
N ASN A 325 4.33 -17.77 -4.51
CA ASN A 325 4.91 -16.46 -4.26
C ASN A 325 6.04 -16.27 -5.26
N GLU A 326 5.81 -15.50 -6.33
CA GLU A 326 6.87 -15.11 -7.24
C GLU A 326 7.96 -14.45 -6.40
N LEU A 327 9.09 -15.13 -6.24
CA LEU A 327 10.25 -14.53 -5.63
C LEU A 327 10.85 -13.57 -6.65
N PHE A 328 10.82 -12.27 -6.32
CA PHE A 328 11.42 -11.22 -7.13
C PHE A 328 12.37 -10.38 -6.27
N LEU A 329 13.36 -9.83 -6.94
CA LEU A 329 14.22 -8.78 -6.41
C LEU A 329 13.68 -7.43 -6.84
N ILE A 330 13.92 -6.41 -6.01
CA ILE A 330 13.65 -5.02 -6.36
C ILE A 330 15.00 -4.35 -6.57
N GLU A 331 15.24 -3.86 -7.79
CA GLU A 331 16.40 -3.06 -8.13
C GLU A 331 16.07 -1.58 -7.97
N LEU A 332 16.80 -0.91 -7.08
CA LEU A 332 16.76 0.53 -6.89
C LEU A 332 17.97 1.16 -7.58
N ASN A 333 17.71 2.21 -8.35
CA ASN A 333 18.76 2.93 -9.06
C ASN A 333 19.12 4.22 -8.31
N PHE A 334 20.32 4.28 -7.71
CA PHE A 334 20.82 5.44 -6.96
C PHE A 334 22.08 6.06 -7.57
N PRO A 335 22.35 7.35 -7.33
CA PRO A 335 23.62 7.95 -7.69
C PRO A 335 24.76 7.41 -6.82
N THR A 336 25.94 7.24 -7.39
CA THR A 336 27.16 6.98 -6.63
C THR A 336 27.46 8.14 -5.69
N VAL A 337 27.86 7.83 -4.46
CA VAL A 337 28.30 8.83 -3.48
C VAL A 337 29.81 8.76 -3.39
N LEU A 338 30.47 9.87 -3.71
CA LEU A 338 31.91 9.98 -3.58
C LEU A 338 32.30 10.14 -2.12
N SER A 339 33.53 9.72 -1.82
CA SER A 339 34.13 9.92 -0.52
C SER A 339 35.47 10.64 -0.65
N THR A 340 35.72 11.57 0.26
CA THR A 340 36.95 12.37 0.32
C THR A 340 37.83 11.91 1.47
N GLU A 341 39.11 12.27 1.40
CA GLU A 341 40.04 12.03 2.51
C GLU A 341 39.59 12.77 3.77
N PHE A 342 39.75 12.10 4.91
CA PHE A 342 39.38 12.65 6.20
C PHE A 342 40.60 13.25 6.93
N ASN A 343 40.39 14.37 7.64
CA ASN A 343 41.47 15.05 8.36
C ASN A 343 41.87 14.26 9.62
N SER A 344 43.17 14.06 9.84
CA SER A 344 43.71 13.22 10.92
C SER A 344 43.47 13.75 12.34
N VAL A 345 43.14 15.04 12.51
CA VAL A 345 42.95 15.66 13.84
C VAL A 345 41.78 15.05 14.62
N ASP A 346 40.78 14.48 13.92
CA ASP A 346 39.57 13.91 14.53
C ASP A 346 39.64 12.39 14.77
N LEU A 347 40.81 11.77 14.57
CA LEU A 347 40.99 10.30 14.71
C LEU A 347 40.75 9.79 16.14
N ALA A 348 41.23 10.51 17.16
CA ALA A 348 41.12 10.06 18.54
C ALA A 348 39.65 10.04 19.04
N PRO A 349 38.82 11.07 18.80
CA PRO A 349 37.39 11.01 19.08
C PRO A 349 36.67 9.86 18.37
N ILE A 350 36.98 9.60 17.10
CA ILE A 350 36.35 8.52 16.32
C ILE A 350 36.77 7.15 16.85
N SER A 351 38.06 6.95 17.12
CA SER A 351 38.54 5.69 17.70
C SER A 351 37.88 5.42 19.06
N LYS A 352 37.74 6.45 19.91
CA LYS A 352 36.99 6.34 21.18
C LYS A 352 35.52 5.94 20.95
N ALA A 353 34.85 6.59 20.00
CA ALA A 353 33.47 6.28 19.64
C ALA A 353 33.29 4.84 19.11
N LEU A 354 34.33 4.28 18.49
CA LEU A 354 34.40 2.89 18.05
C LEU A 354 35.10 1.97 19.06
N ASN A 355 35.14 2.38 20.34
CA ASN A 355 35.70 1.62 21.46
C ASN A 355 37.13 1.10 21.23
N GLY A 356 37.99 1.94 20.64
CA GLY A 356 39.39 1.63 20.39
C GLY A 356 39.63 0.67 19.22
N ALA A 357 38.63 0.47 18.33
CA ALA A 357 38.81 -0.36 17.15
C ALA A 357 40.02 0.08 16.30
N SER A 358 40.73 -0.89 15.74
CA SER A 358 41.80 -0.63 14.78
C SER A 358 41.20 -0.13 13.47
N ILE A 359 41.68 1.02 12.99
CA ILE A 359 41.14 1.67 11.79
C ILE A 359 42.20 1.60 10.68
N ILE A 360 41.78 1.14 9.50
CA ILE A 360 42.61 1.01 8.30
C ILE A 360 42.54 2.26 7.42
N ASP A 361 41.34 2.81 7.24
CA ASP A 361 41.11 4.03 6.45
C ASP A 361 39.90 4.78 7.02
N ILE A 362 39.87 6.10 6.85
CA ILE A 362 38.71 6.94 7.14
C ILE A 362 38.46 7.88 5.97
N ARG A 363 37.20 7.94 5.55
CA ARG A 363 36.71 8.83 4.51
C ARG A 363 35.48 9.59 5.02
N ARG A 364 35.11 10.62 4.26
CA ARG A 364 33.88 11.40 4.49
C ARG A 364 33.03 11.37 3.23
N THR A 365 31.73 11.11 3.34
CA THR A 365 30.84 11.10 2.17
C THR A 365 30.44 12.51 1.74
N THR A 366 30.31 12.76 0.44
CA THR A 366 30.03 14.12 -0.08
C THR A 366 28.60 14.60 0.10
N THR A 367 27.63 13.68 0.18
CA THR A 367 26.19 14.01 0.09
C THR A 367 25.49 14.04 1.44
N ALA A 368 25.87 13.14 2.36
CA ALA A 368 25.26 13.00 3.69
C ALA A 368 26.24 13.28 4.84
N ASP A 369 27.49 13.62 4.50
CA ASP A 369 28.53 13.95 5.46
C ASP A 369 28.82 12.83 6.48
N ASP A 370 28.50 11.57 6.13
CA ASP A 370 28.77 10.41 6.99
C ASP A 370 30.28 10.14 7.07
N LEU A 371 30.74 9.72 8.25
CA LEU A 371 32.06 9.15 8.41
C LEU A 371 32.04 7.71 7.91
N PHE A 372 32.97 7.38 7.02
CA PHE A 372 33.17 6.02 6.52
C PHE A 372 34.49 5.52 7.12
N VAL A 373 34.42 4.53 7.98
CA VAL A 373 35.58 3.92 8.64
C VAL A 373 35.79 2.48 8.17
N VAL A 374 36.99 2.18 7.68
CA VAL A 374 37.38 0.83 7.25
C VAL A 374 38.09 0.12 8.39
N LEU A 375 37.59 -1.06 8.75
CA LEU A 375 38.17 -1.95 9.76
C LEU A 375 38.93 -3.10 9.08
N PRO A 376 39.85 -3.79 9.80
CA PRO A 376 40.71 -4.81 9.20
C PRO A 376 39.98 -6.03 8.64
N SER A 377 38.76 -6.32 9.09
CA SER A 377 38.01 -7.51 8.67
C SER A 377 36.51 -7.39 8.97
N ALA A 378 35.71 -8.21 8.29
CA ALA A 378 34.31 -8.42 8.61
C ALA A 378 34.08 -8.85 10.06
N LYS A 379 34.98 -9.66 10.65
CA LYS A 379 34.93 -10.02 12.07
C LYS A 379 35.01 -8.78 12.97
N ALA A 380 35.95 -7.87 12.68
CA ALA A 380 36.09 -6.62 13.43
C ALA A 380 34.84 -5.73 13.30
N VAL A 381 34.14 -5.75 12.16
CA VAL A 381 32.85 -5.06 11.97
C VAL A 381 31.75 -5.68 12.82
N SER A 382 31.57 -7.00 12.74
CA SER A 382 30.49 -7.71 13.45
C SER A 382 30.65 -7.64 14.96
N GLU A 383 31.88 -7.75 15.48
CA GLU A 383 32.15 -7.78 16.93
C GLU A 383 32.23 -6.38 17.56
N LEU A 384 32.22 -5.31 16.74
CA LEU A 384 32.37 -3.93 17.20
C LEU A 384 31.29 -3.57 18.25
N GLN A 385 31.71 -2.95 19.35
CA GLN A 385 30.84 -2.41 20.38
C GLN A 385 30.95 -0.88 20.40
N PRO A 386 30.12 -0.15 19.64
CA PRO A 386 30.19 1.31 19.53
C PRO A 386 29.76 2.00 20.83
N GLN A 387 30.31 3.18 21.09
CA GLN A 387 29.91 4.08 22.18
C GLN A 387 28.98 5.16 21.62
N PHE A 388 27.67 4.92 21.63
CA PHE A 388 26.68 5.78 20.96
C PHE A 388 26.71 7.24 21.45
N ASP A 389 26.94 7.48 22.75
CA ASP A 389 27.08 8.82 23.32
C ASP A 389 28.27 9.60 22.75
N ASP A 390 29.34 8.89 22.36
CA ASP A 390 30.50 9.50 21.71
C ASP A 390 30.28 9.65 20.20
N ILE A 391 29.56 8.72 19.55
CA ILE A 391 29.13 8.86 18.15
C ILE A 391 28.25 10.10 17.96
N LEU A 392 27.36 10.42 18.91
CA LEU A 392 26.55 11.65 18.89
C LEU A 392 27.41 12.92 18.80
N LYS A 393 28.65 12.89 19.30
CA LYS A 393 29.58 14.03 19.31
C LYS A 393 30.47 14.08 18.07
N CYS A 394 30.57 12.98 17.31
CA CYS A 394 31.35 12.94 16.08
C CYS A 394 30.76 13.89 15.02
N PRO A 395 31.60 14.42 14.10
CA PRO A 395 31.09 15.20 12.97
C PRO A 395 30.25 14.33 12.04
N GLY A 396 29.47 14.98 11.18
CA GLY A 396 28.66 14.29 10.18
C GLY A 396 27.32 13.77 10.70
N ARG A 397 26.62 13.06 9.82
CA ARG A 397 25.29 12.49 10.10
C ARG A 397 25.36 11.20 10.92
N GLY A 398 26.26 10.29 10.56
CA GLY A 398 26.52 9.04 11.28
C GLY A 398 27.88 8.44 10.92
N ILE A 399 28.13 7.22 11.39
CA ILE A 399 29.36 6.45 11.12
C ILE A 399 29.00 5.14 10.43
N ILE A 400 29.46 4.98 9.18
CA ILE A 400 29.49 3.74 8.43
C ILE A 400 30.80 3.02 8.79
N VAL A 401 30.72 1.77 9.24
CA VAL A 401 31.91 0.92 9.39
C VAL A 401 31.86 -0.19 8.35
N SER A 402 32.99 -0.55 7.77
CA SER A 402 33.05 -1.65 6.80
C SER A 402 34.39 -2.38 6.81
N GLY A 403 34.38 -3.65 6.41
CA GLY A 403 35.56 -4.51 6.39
C GLY A 403 35.38 -5.64 5.40
N VAL A 404 36.50 -6.13 4.84
CA VAL A 404 36.47 -7.20 3.84
C VAL A 404 35.94 -8.49 4.45
N ALA A 405 35.07 -9.17 3.71
CA ALA A 405 34.50 -10.45 4.13
C ALA A 405 35.48 -11.60 3.86
N PRO A 406 35.44 -12.68 4.66
CA PRO A 406 36.27 -13.83 4.39
C PRO A 406 35.74 -14.58 3.15
N PRO A 407 36.60 -15.16 2.29
CA PRO A 407 36.19 -15.76 1.02
C PRO A 407 35.09 -16.84 1.14
N GLU A 408 35.08 -17.59 2.24
CA GLU A 408 34.12 -18.66 2.53
C GLU A 408 32.73 -18.17 2.92
N SER A 409 32.55 -16.87 3.17
CA SER A 409 31.27 -16.32 3.63
C SER A 409 30.21 -16.15 2.54
N GLY A 410 30.62 -16.17 1.26
CA GLY A 410 29.73 -15.83 0.14
C GLY A 410 29.42 -14.33 -0.01
N PHE A 411 30.07 -13.48 0.79
CA PHE A 411 29.97 -12.03 0.72
C PHE A 411 31.35 -11.42 0.41
N ASP A 412 31.35 -10.17 -0.04
CA ASP A 412 32.56 -9.43 -0.39
C ASP A 412 33.03 -8.49 0.71
N PHE A 413 32.09 -7.85 1.38
CA PHE A 413 32.37 -6.97 2.51
C PHE A 413 31.18 -6.94 3.48
N TYR A 414 31.50 -6.67 4.73
CA TYR A 414 30.51 -6.41 5.77
C TYR A 414 30.42 -4.92 6.05
N SER A 415 29.25 -4.48 6.49
CA SER A 415 29.02 -3.10 6.92
C SER A 415 28.17 -3.04 8.18
N ARG A 416 28.22 -1.92 8.91
CA ARG A 416 27.23 -1.48 9.91
C ARG A 416 27.10 0.04 9.83
N PHE A 417 25.97 0.59 10.26
CA PHE A 417 25.74 2.03 10.23
C PHE A 417 25.16 2.53 11.56
N PHE A 418 25.82 3.51 12.17
CA PHE A 418 25.44 4.09 13.45
C PHE A 418 24.99 5.54 13.26
N CYS A 419 23.75 5.86 13.62
CA CYS A 419 23.14 7.16 13.35
C CYS A 419 22.29 7.72 14.53
N PRO A 420 22.81 7.71 15.79
CA PRO A 420 22.03 8.08 16.97
C PRO A 420 21.41 9.48 16.94
N LYS A 421 21.92 10.39 16.08
CA LYS A 421 21.36 11.73 15.85
C LYS A 421 19.94 11.72 15.25
N TYR A 422 19.50 10.61 14.68
CA TYR A 422 18.18 10.43 14.06
C TYR A 422 17.23 9.58 14.90
N GLY A 423 17.54 9.41 16.19
CA GLY A 423 16.69 8.67 17.13
C GLY A 423 16.91 7.15 17.13
N ILE A 424 17.80 6.64 16.28
CA ILE A 424 18.11 5.21 16.18
C ILE A 424 19.62 5.03 16.32
N ASN A 425 20.05 4.20 17.27
CA ASN A 425 21.48 4.02 17.54
C ASN A 425 22.22 3.32 16.38
N GLU A 426 21.63 2.26 15.85
CA GLU A 426 22.15 1.47 14.73
C GLU A 426 21.04 1.21 13.72
N ASP A 427 21.29 1.58 12.46
CA ASP A 427 20.37 1.31 11.37
C ASP A 427 20.53 -0.16 10.91
N PRO A 428 19.44 -0.95 10.85
CA PRO A 428 19.54 -2.36 10.49
C PRO A 428 20.17 -2.61 9.11
N VAL A 429 19.71 -1.89 8.08
CA VAL A 429 20.24 -1.96 6.71
C VAL A 429 20.16 -0.60 6.00
N CYS A 430 21.31 0.03 5.78
CA CYS A 430 21.42 1.36 5.17
C CYS A 430 21.75 1.25 3.68
N GLY A 431 20.74 1.21 2.82
CA GLY A 431 20.96 1.19 1.37
C GLY A 431 21.79 2.39 0.88
N SER A 432 21.54 3.60 1.43
CA SER A 432 22.28 4.80 1.03
C SER A 432 23.79 4.75 1.34
N ALA A 433 24.19 4.07 2.43
CA ALA A 433 25.61 3.86 2.74
C ALA A 433 26.32 3.07 1.63
N HIS A 434 25.60 2.17 0.97
CA HIS A 434 26.16 1.33 -0.10
C HIS A 434 26.43 2.11 -1.39
N CYS A 435 25.82 3.29 -1.57
CA CYS A 435 26.18 4.20 -2.65
C CYS A 435 27.60 4.76 -2.50
N ALA A 436 28.15 4.77 -1.28
CA ALA A 436 29.55 5.12 -1.00
C ALA A 436 30.46 3.89 -0.85
N LEU A 437 29.94 2.78 -0.33
CA LEU A 437 30.71 1.53 -0.17
C LEU A 437 31.04 0.88 -1.52
N ALA A 438 30.10 0.86 -2.46
CA ALA A 438 30.30 0.26 -3.78
C ALA A 438 31.52 0.81 -4.54
N PRO A 439 31.68 2.14 -4.75
CA PRO A 439 32.86 2.67 -5.43
C PRO A 439 34.16 2.48 -4.64
N TYR A 440 34.11 2.47 -3.30
CA TYR A 440 35.29 2.21 -2.47
C TYR A 440 35.77 0.77 -2.63
N TRP A 441 34.88 -0.20 -2.43
CA TRP A 441 35.20 -1.61 -2.54
C TRP A 441 35.46 -2.05 -3.97
N GLY A 442 34.83 -1.43 -4.97
CA GLY A 442 35.15 -1.71 -6.38
C GLY A 442 36.58 -1.42 -6.75
N LYS A 443 37.13 -0.29 -6.27
CA LYS A 443 38.55 0.03 -6.43
C LYS A 443 39.46 -0.91 -5.64
N LYS A 444 39.04 -1.34 -4.44
CA LYS A 444 39.87 -2.21 -3.57
C LYS A 444 39.87 -3.67 -3.99
N LEU A 445 38.75 -4.17 -4.51
CA LEU A 445 38.55 -5.57 -4.89
C LEU A 445 38.67 -5.80 -6.41
N GLY A 446 38.67 -4.73 -7.22
CA GLY A 446 38.81 -4.83 -8.68
C GLY A 446 37.59 -5.41 -9.38
N LYS A 447 36.38 -5.09 -8.91
CA LYS A 447 35.12 -5.62 -9.44
C LYS A 447 33.95 -4.63 -9.30
N CYS A 448 32.84 -4.89 -9.99
CA CYS A 448 31.65 -4.02 -9.98
C CYS A 448 30.40 -4.67 -9.38
N ASP A 449 30.35 -5.99 -9.27
CA ASP A 449 29.25 -6.73 -8.66
C ASP A 449 29.65 -7.20 -7.26
N PHE A 450 28.80 -6.94 -6.26
CA PHE A 450 29.06 -7.28 -4.87
C PHE A 450 27.84 -7.92 -4.20
N MET A 451 28.13 -8.91 -3.36
CA MET A 451 27.24 -9.34 -2.30
C MET A 451 27.71 -8.74 -0.98
N ALA A 452 26.95 -7.78 -0.45
CA ALA A 452 27.24 -7.12 0.81
C ALA A 452 26.35 -7.66 1.94
N TYR A 453 26.92 -7.74 3.14
CA TYR A 453 26.20 -8.12 4.35
C TYR A 453 26.27 -7.00 5.39
N GLN A 454 25.13 -6.41 5.74
CA GLN A 454 25.08 -5.46 6.84
C GLN A 454 24.89 -6.23 8.16
N ALA A 455 25.94 -6.28 8.98
CA ALA A 455 26.06 -7.12 10.18
C ALA A 455 25.45 -6.46 11.43
N SER A 456 24.26 -5.86 11.29
CA SER A 456 23.46 -5.40 12.42
C SER A 456 22.81 -6.61 13.14
N PRO A 457 22.21 -6.43 14.33
CA PRO A 457 21.49 -7.52 15.01
C PRO A 457 20.37 -8.16 14.17
N ARG A 458 19.70 -7.37 13.31
CA ARG A 458 18.67 -7.88 12.38
C ARG A 458 19.26 -8.44 11.09
N SER A 459 20.47 -7.99 10.73
CA SER A 459 21.19 -8.33 9.51
C SER A 459 20.48 -7.97 8.20
N GLY A 460 21.23 -7.83 7.11
CA GLY A 460 20.63 -7.68 5.78
C GLY A 460 21.60 -7.99 4.66
N ILE A 461 21.04 -8.37 3.52
CA ILE A 461 21.80 -8.76 2.33
C ILE A 461 21.47 -7.79 1.20
N LEU A 462 22.51 -7.26 0.56
CA LEU A 462 22.38 -6.38 -0.61
C LEU A 462 23.17 -6.97 -1.77
N ASP A 463 22.50 -7.15 -2.90
CA ASP A 463 23.13 -7.39 -4.21
C ASP A 463 23.36 -6.02 -4.86
N ILE A 464 24.59 -5.74 -5.25
CA ILE A 464 25.02 -4.40 -5.65
C ILE A 464 25.74 -4.48 -6.98
N HIS A 465 25.29 -3.68 -7.94
CA HIS A 465 26.03 -3.42 -9.17
C HIS A 465 26.49 -1.96 -9.23
N LEU A 466 27.80 -1.74 -9.39
CA LEU A 466 28.39 -0.43 -9.63
C LEU A 466 28.53 -0.18 -11.13
N ASP A 467 27.72 0.74 -11.65
CA ASP A 467 27.88 1.27 -13.00
C ASP A 467 28.82 2.49 -12.94
N GLU A 468 30.11 2.22 -13.13
CA GLU A 468 31.15 3.25 -13.13
C GLU A 468 30.98 4.26 -14.27
N GLN A 469 30.43 3.84 -15.42
CA GLN A 469 30.30 4.70 -16.59
C GLN A 469 29.25 5.79 -16.36
N ASN A 470 28.12 5.41 -15.77
CA ASN A 470 27.01 6.34 -15.51
C ASN A 470 27.02 6.91 -14.08
N GLN A 471 27.99 6.54 -13.25
CA GLN A 471 28.08 6.94 -11.83
C GLN A 471 26.81 6.56 -11.06
N ARG A 472 26.36 5.32 -11.24
CA ARG A 472 25.17 4.76 -10.59
C ARG A 472 25.52 3.54 -9.76
N VAL A 473 24.74 3.33 -8.71
CA VAL A 473 24.75 2.11 -7.91
C VAL A 473 23.34 1.52 -7.98
N LEU A 474 23.25 0.31 -8.52
CA LEU A 474 22.02 -0.47 -8.54
C LEU A 474 22.02 -1.36 -7.29
N LEU A 475 21.07 -1.11 -6.39
CA LEU A 475 20.89 -1.89 -5.17
C LEU A 475 19.70 -2.82 -5.34
N ARG A 476 19.95 -4.11 -5.24
CA ARG A 476 18.95 -5.17 -5.31
C ARG A 476 18.75 -5.79 -3.94
N GLY A 477 17.49 -5.99 -3.59
CA GLY A 477 17.12 -6.66 -2.35
C GLY A 477 15.76 -7.32 -2.43
N LYS A 478 15.56 -8.28 -1.53
CA LYS A 478 14.26 -8.88 -1.25
C LYS A 478 13.55 -8.09 -0.14
N ALA A 479 12.25 -8.27 -0.04
CA ALA A 479 11.45 -7.72 1.04
C ALA A 479 10.36 -8.71 1.45
N VAL A 480 9.92 -8.59 2.69
CA VAL A 480 8.87 -9.40 3.30
C VAL A 480 7.89 -8.50 4.02
N THR A 481 6.62 -8.49 3.62
CA THR A 481 5.55 -7.90 4.43
C THR A 481 5.38 -8.71 5.71
N VAL A 482 5.44 -8.04 6.87
CA VAL A 482 5.30 -8.66 8.20
C VAL A 482 4.00 -8.28 8.89
N MET A 483 3.43 -7.12 8.55
CA MET A 483 2.15 -6.66 9.08
C MET A 483 1.39 -5.88 8.02
N GLU A 484 0.07 -6.00 8.01
CA GLU A 484 -0.83 -5.17 7.20
C GLU A 484 -1.96 -4.65 8.09
N GLY A 485 -2.39 -3.40 7.90
CA GLY A 485 -3.40 -2.78 8.75
C GLY A 485 -3.84 -1.39 8.29
N SER A 486 -4.60 -0.70 9.13
CA SER A 486 -5.13 0.64 8.83
C SER A 486 -4.82 1.65 9.93
N LEU A 487 -4.60 2.90 9.53
CA LEU A 487 -4.49 4.05 10.43
C LEU A 487 -5.89 4.59 10.74
N LEU A 488 -6.26 4.66 12.02
CA LEU A 488 -7.60 5.08 12.47
C LEU A 488 -7.74 6.60 12.71
N VAL A 489 -6.79 7.41 12.24
CA VAL A 489 -6.64 8.83 12.62
C VAL A 489 -7.22 9.84 11.64
#